data_AF-A0A967AKV9-F1
#
_entry.id   AF-A0A967AKV9-F1
#
_cell.length_a   1.000
_cell.length_b   1.000
_cell.length_c   1.000
_cell.angle_alpha   90.00
_cell.angle_beta   90.00
_cell.angle_gamma   90.00
#
_symmetry.space_group_name_H-M   'P 1'
#
loop_
_entity.id
_entity.type
_entity.pdbx_description
1 polymer ?
#
loop_
_entity_poly.entity_id
_entity_poly.type
_entity_poly.pdbx_seq_one_letter_code
_entity_poly.pdbx_strand_id
1 'polypeptide(L)'
;MPLTWLFFMTVAFGSLAIAGEQPIWIDADPACDLGQTDDVDDCWAIIAAIRSTNMRVVGLSTVFGNTDVEHATDTAHTLLRSIRQHEPNHELPPVTK
;
A
#
# COMPACT_ATOMS: atom_id res chain seq x y z
N MET A 1 -47.93 -37.13 -23.21
CA MET A 1 -46.62 -36.47 -23.33
C MET A 1 -46.54 -35.38 -22.26
N PRO A 2 -45.97 -35.61 -21.06
CA PRO A 2 -45.73 -34.52 -20.12
C PRO A 2 -44.33 -33.95 -20.37
N LEU A 3 -44.30 -32.68 -20.77
CA LEU A 3 -43.10 -31.89 -20.95
C LEU A 3 -42.59 -31.47 -19.57
N THR A 4 -41.60 -32.20 -19.08
CA THR A 4 -40.93 -31.99 -17.80
C THR A 4 -40.32 -30.59 -17.70
N TRP A 5 -40.78 -29.85 -16.71
CA TRP A 5 -40.13 -28.66 -16.15
C TRP A 5 -38.69 -28.98 -15.76
N LEU A 6 -37.73 -28.28 -16.36
CA LEU A 6 -36.36 -28.18 -15.88
C LEU A 6 -36.05 -26.69 -15.70
N PHE A 7 -36.34 -26.18 -14.51
CA PHE A 7 -35.76 -24.94 -14.02
C PHE A 7 -34.26 -25.19 -13.83
N PHE A 8 -33.44 -24.72 -14.77
CA PHE A 8 -31.99 -24.61 -14.57
C PHE A 8 -31.75 -23.54 -13.51
N MET A 9 -31.61 -23.97 -12.26
CA MET A 9 -31.13 -23.11 -11.17
C MET A 9 -29.61 -23.06 -11.27
N THR A 10 -29.11 -22.17 -12.13
CA THR A 10 -27.68 -21.90 -12.25
C THR A 10 -27.20 -21.24 -10.96
N VAL A 11 -26.62 -22.03 -10.06
CA VAL A 11 -25.89 -21.50 -8.90
C VAL A 11 -24.61 -20.90 -9.44
N ALA A 12 -24.61 -19.58 -9.63
CA ALA A 12 -23.40 -18.82 -9.90
C ALA A 12 -22.56 -18.85 -8.61
N PHE A 13 -21.56 -19.73 -8.57
CA PHE A 13 -20.43 -19.60 -7.64
C PHE A 13 -19.57 -18.41 -8.08
N GLY A 14 -20.10 -17.20 -7.91
CA GLY A 14 -19.29 -16.01 -7.91
C GLY A 14 -18.44 -16.05 -6.65
N SER A 15 -17.12 -16.15 -6.82
CA SER A 15 -16.20 -15.86 -5.71
C SER A 15 -16.54 -14.45 -5.24
N LEU A 16 -17.12 -14.34 -4.05
CA LEU A 16 -17.13 -13.07 -3.34
C LEU A 16 -15.65 -12.82 -3.04
N ALA A 17 -14.95 -12.13 -3.95
CA ALA A 17 -13.72 -11.47 -3.58
C ALA A 17 -14.11 -10.61 -2.38
N ILE A 18 -13.67 -11.01 -1.19
CA ILE A 18 -13.91 -10.25 0.01
C ILE A 18 -13.27 -8.90 -0.29
N ALA A 19 -14.09 -7.88 -0.48
CA ALA A 19 -13.67 -6.50 -0.57
C ALA A 19 -13.16 -6.10 0.82
N GLY A 20 -12.00 -6.64 1.16
CA GLY A 20 -11.28 -6.42 2.41
C GLY A 20 -9.95 -5.78 2.06
N GLU A 21 -9.48 -4.96 2.99
CA GLU A 21 -8.21 -4.27 2.88
C GLU A 21 -7.06 -5.29 2.76
N GLN A 22 -6.34 -5.29 1.63
CA GLN A 22 -5.25 -6.23 1.40
C GLN A 22 -4.03 -5.81 2.21
N PRO A 23 -3.53 -6.62 3.17
CA PRO A 23 -2.29 -6.30 3.86
C PRO A 23 -1.12 -6.38 2.88
N ILE A 24 -0.32 -5.32 2.81
CA ILE A 24 0.85 -5.23 1.96
C ILE A 24 2.09 -4.81 2.75
N TRP A 25 3.23 -5.31 2.30
CA TRP A 25 4.54 -4.83 2.70
C TRP A 25 5.13 -4.03 1.54
N ILE A 26 5.75 -2.90 1.82
CA ILE A 26 6.44 -2.07 0.83
C ILE A 26 7.95 -2.17 1.09
N ASP A 27 8.73 -2.39 0.05
CA ASP A 27 10.18 -2.40 0.05
C ASP A 27 10.65 -1.38 -1.00
N ALA A 28 11.25 -0.27 -0.56
CA ALA A 28 11.52 0.89 -1.42
C ALA A 28 12.71 1.74 -0.94
N ASP A 29 13.20 2.65 -1.76
CA ASP A 29 14.34 3.54 -1.47
C ASP A 29 13.93 5.03 -1.51
N PRO A 30 12.97 5.47 -0.66
CA PRO A 30 12.38 6.81 -0.75
C PRO A 30 13.45 7.91 -0.64
N ALA A 31 13.67 8.60 -1.76
CA ALA A 31 14.70 9.63 -1.93
C ALA A 31 14.08 10.99 -2.28
N CYS A 32 13.10 11.43 -1.50
CA CYS A 32 12.20 12.54 -1.89
C CYS A 32 12.63 13.91 -1.36
N ASP A 33 13.92 14.08 -1.06
CA ASP A 33 14.50 15.32 -0.57
C ASP A 33 14.98 16.21 -1.74
N LEU A 34 16.00 17.03 -1.52
CA LEU A 34 16.60 17.89 -2.55
C LEU A 34 18.05 17.46 -2.84
N GLY A 35 18.20 16.49 -3.74
CA GLY A 35 19.46 15.91 -4.20
C GLY A 35 19.47 15.66 -5.71
N GLN A 36 20.62 15.22 -6.24
CA GLN A 36 20.79 14.99 -7.68
C GLN A 36 20.17 13.68 -8.18
N THR A 37 20.00 12.71 -7.28
CA THR A 37 19.41 11.39 -7.56
C THR A 37 18.03 11.23 -6.92
N ASP A 38 17.50 12.30 -6.35
CA ASP A 38 16.24 12.31 -5.62
C ASP A 38 15.07 12.17 -6.58
N ASP A 39 14.18 11.22 -6.30
CA ASP A 39 12.92 11.00 -6.99
C ASP A 39 11.77 10.99 -5.96
N VAL A 40 10.64 11.55 -6.35
CA VAL A 40 9.46 11.73 -5.51
C VAL A 40 8.50 10.55 -5.61
N ASP A 41 8.68 9.66 -6.58
CA ASP A 41 7.75 8.61 -6.95
C ASP A 41 7.49 7.61 -5.81
N ASP A 42 8.52 7.14 -5.11
CA ASP A 42 8.39 6.26 -3.95
C ASP A 42 7.56 6.89 -2.83
N CYS A 43 7.80 8.16 -2.49
CA CYS A 43 7.01 8.83 -1.46
C CYS A 43 5.55 9.01 -1.88
N TRP A 44 5.30 9.34 -3.15
CA TRP A 44 3.94 9.44 -3.67
C TRP A 44 3.24 8.09 -3.65
N ALA A 45 3.94 7.01 -4.01
CA ALA A 45 3.41 5.65 -3.96
C ALA A 45 3.09 5.23 -2.51
N ILE A 46 3.98 5.52 -1.55
CA ILE A 46 3.76 5.24 -0.13
C ILE A 46 2.55 6.03 0.40
N ILE A 47 2.43 7.33 0.09
CA ILE A 47 1.27 8.15 0.47
C ILE A 47 -0.02 7.56 -0.13
N ALA A 48 0.00 7.22 -1.41
CA ALA A 48 -1.17 6.66 -2.10
C ALA A 48 -1.58 5.31 -1.50
N ALA A 49 -0.62 4.46 -1.14
CA ALA A 49 -0.87 3.18 -0.48
C ALA A 49 -1.47 3.35 0.92
N ILE A 50 -0.94 4.27 1.73
CA ILE A 50 -1.46 4.56 3.08
C ILE A 50 -2.89 5.11 3.04
N ARG A 51 -3.21 5.92 2.02
CA ARG A 51 -4.55 6.50 1.83
C ARG A 51 -5.52 5.60 1.08
N SER A 52 -5.07 4.44 0.63
CA SER A 52 -5.90 3.49 -0.09
C SER A 52 -7.00 2.93 0.82
N THR A 53 -8.20 2.75 0.25
CA THR A 53 -9.29 2.04 0.95
C THR A 53 -9.25 0.53 0.73
N ASN A 54 -8.34 0.03 -0.11
CA ASN A 54 -8.22 -1.38 -0.47
C ASN A 54 -6.86 -1.99 -0.11
N MET A 55 -5.94 -1.23 0.49
CA MET A 55 -4.63 -1.69 0.92
C MET A 55 -4.36 -1.26 2.35
N ARG A 56 -3.77 -2.15 3.15
CA ARG A 56 -3.26 -1.87 4.48
C ARG A 56 -1.76 -2.02 4.47
N VAL A 57 -1.01 -0.92 4.58
CA VAL A 57 0.44 -1.03 4.68
C VAL A 57 0.80 -1.54 6.07
N VAL A 58 1.23 -2.79 6.18
CA VAL A 58 1.55 -3.44 7.47
C VAL A 58 3.04 -3.34 7.82
N GLY A 59 3.88 -2.92 6.87
CA GLY A 59 5.32 -2.72 7.06
C GLY A 59 5.93 -1.97 5.88
N LEU A 60 6.99 -1.23 6.16
CA LEU A 60 7.81 -0.52 5.19
C LEU A 60 9.29 -0.86 5.47
N SER A 61 9.95 -1.59 4.57
CA SER A 61 11.40 -1.75 4.58
C SER A 61 12.06 -0.77 3.60
N THR A 62 13.28 -0.38 3.92
CA THR A 62 14.08 0.52 3.08
C THR A 62 15.26 -0.22 2.45
N VAL A 63 15.53 0.09 1.19
CA VAL A 63 16.62 -0.53 0.41
C VAL A 63 17.51 0.54 -0.22
N PHE A 64 18.64 0.10 -0.76
CA PHE A 64 19.57 0.97 -1.48
C PHE A 64 19.10 1.21 -2.92
N GLY A 65 19.21 2.45 -3.41
CA GLY A 65 18.92 2.80 -4.81
C GLY A 65 19.28 4.24 -5.14
N ASN A 66 18.28 5.10 -5.34
CA ASN A 66 18.36 6.55 -5.55
C ASN A 66 19.07 7.26 -4.38
N THR A 67 18.98 6.70 -3.18
CA THR A 67 19.73 7.12 -1.99
C THR A 67 20.23 5.91 -1.20
N ASP A 68 21.08 6.13 -0.19
CA ASP A 68 21.55 5.07 0.71
C ASP A 68 20.47 4.64 1.72
N VAL A 69 20.63 3.46 2.32
CA VAL A 69 19.61 2.86 3.21
C VAL A 69 19.37 3.75 4.44
N GLU A 70 20.40 4.38 4.97
CA GLU A 70 20.31 5.33 6.09
C GLU A 70 19.40 6.51 5.74
N HIS A 71 19.68 7.17 4.62
CA HIS A 71 18.93 8.32 4.16
C HIS A 71 17.51 7.92 3.78
N ALA A 72 17.30 6.81 3.07
CA ALA A 72 15.97 6.28 2.75
C ALA A 72 15.14 6.03 4.02
N THR A 73 15.75 5.47 5.07
CA THR A 73 15.09 5.28 6.38
C THR A 73 14.67 6.60 7.01
N ASP A 74 15.56 7.59 6.99
CA ASP A 74 15.29 8.91 7.57
C ASP A 74 14.19 9.65 6.79
N THR A 75 14.20 9.56 5.47
CA THR A 75 13.15 10.10 4.59
C THR A 75 11.81 9.40 4.84
N ALA A 76 11.79 8.06 4.95
CA ALA A 76 10.58 7.31 5.30
C ALA A 76 9.99 7.74 6.64
N HIS A 77 10.82 7.89 7.68
CA HIS A 77 10.37 8.40 8.98
C HIS A 77 9.84 9.83 8.91
N THR A 78 10.48 10.69 8.12
CA THR A 78 10.05 12.08 7.93
C THR A 78 8.71 12.15 7.20
N LEU A 79 8.52 11.34 6.16
CA LEU A 79 7.25 11.21 5.45
C LEU A 79 6.13 10.75 6.37
N LEU A 80 6.31 9.65 7.10
CA LEU A 80 5.29 9.12 8.02
C LEU A 80 4.97 10.12 9.15
N ARG A 81 5.97 10.87 9.64
CA ARG A 81 5.75 11.96 10.61
C ARG A 81 4.88 13.06 10.01
N SER A 82 5.13 13.45 8.75
CA SER A 82 4.34 14.45 8.04
C SER A 82 2.88 14.02 7.85
N ILE A 83 2.66 12.75 7.46
CA ILE A 83 1.30 12.18 7.35
C ILE A 83 0.60 12.24 8.71
N ARG A 84 1.26 11.79 9.79
CA ARG A 84 0.68 11.83 11.15
C ARG A 84 0.28 13.23 11.58
N GLN A 85 1.04 14.25 11.20
CA GLN A 85 0.76 15.65 11.55
C GLN A 85 -0.49 16.20 10.85
N HIS A 86 -0.73 15.80 9.60
CA HIS A 86 -1.84 16.32 8.80
C HIS A 86 -3.09 15.41 8.83
N GLU A 87 -2.89 14.13 9.07
CA GLU A 87 -3.92 13.08 9.02
C GLU A 87 -3.78 12.12 10.23
N PRO A 88 -4.02 12.59 11.46
CA PRO A 88 -3.67 11.87 12.69
C PRO A 88 -4.40 10.55 12.92
N ASN A 89 -5.44 10.27 12.14
CA ASN A 89 -6.26 9.06 12.24
C ASN A 89 -5.82 7.94 11.29
N HIS A 90 -4.84 8.15 10.41
CA HIS A 90 -4.31 7.10 9.56
C HIS A 90 -3.40 6.15 10.36
N GLU A 91 -3.61 4.84 10.20
CA GLU A 91 -2.66 3.82 10.66
C GLU A 91 -1.38 3.93 9.83
N LEU A 92 -0.22 3.96 10.50
CA LEU A 92 1.08 4.08 9.84
C LEU A 92 1.92 2.83 10.12
N PRO A 93 2.60 2.27 9.11
CA PRO A 93 3.41 1.07 9.27
C PRO A 93 4.66 1.35 10.11
N PRO A 94 5.24 0.32 10.76
CA PRO A 94 6.62 0.37 11.22
C PRO A 94 7.58 0.47 10.03
N VAL A 95 8.74 1.09 10.26
CA VAL A 95 9.83 1.20 9.29
C VAL A 95 10.99 0.30 9.73
N THR A 96 11.58 -0.45 8.79
CA THR A 96 12.78 -1.28 9.01
C THR A 96 13.84 -1.04 7.93
N LYS A 97 15.08 -1.37 8.26
CA LYS A 97 16.21 -1.50 7.33
C LYS A 97 16.45 -2.97 7.01
#